data_AF-A0AA52FE09-F1
#
_entry.id   AF-A0AA52FE09-F1
#
_cell.length_a   1.000
_cell.length_b   1.000
_cell.length_c   1.000
_cell.angle_alpha   90.00
_cell.angle_beta   90.00
_cell.angle_gamma   90.00
#
_symmetry.space_group_name_H-M   'P 1'
#
loop_
_entity.id
_entity.type
_entity.pdbx_description
1 polymer ?
#
loop_
_entity_poly.entity_id
_entity_poly.type
_entity_poly.pdbx_seq_one_letter_code
_entity_poly.pdbx_strand_id
1 'polypeptide(L)'
;MLHAAHVILGLLARRIRQLSDEVQDLEGRLTRLVERHAPQLLEVVGIGPDTAVTLLITIGDNPERLGSEASFAALCGVSPVERSSGSRQYRRLNRGGDRQANAALHRIVQTRLRVDPRTQEYYERRSKEGKTRREIVRRLKRYAAREVFHLVRPVQS
;
A
#
# COMPACT_ATOMS: atom_id res chain seq x y z
N MET A 1 -46.91 -3.36 6.44
CA MET A 1 -45.53 -3.83 6.13
C MET A 1 -44.81 -2.99 5.08
N LEU A 2 -45.42 -2.70 3.91
CA LEU A 2 -44.81 -1.85 2.86
C LEU A 2 -44.41 -0.43 3.32
N HIS A 3 -45.23 0.22 4.14
CA HIS A 3 -44.95 1.57 4.64
C HIS A 3 -43.72 1.60 5.59
N ALA A 4 -43.59 0.61 6.48
CA ALA A 4 -42.45 0.47 7.37
C ALA A 4 -41.16 0.18 6.59
N ALA A 5 -41.22 -0.66 5.55
CA ALA A 5 -40.09 -0.92 4.67
C ALA A 5 -39.63 0.35 3.92
N HIS A 6 -40.58 1.15 3.41
CA HIS A 6 -40.26 2.42 2.73
C HIS A 6 -39.57 3.42 3.67
N VAL A 7 -40.04 3.53 4.91
CA VAL A 7 -39.42 4.40 5.93
C VAL A 7 -38.00 3.93 6.28
N ILE A 8 -37.79 2.62 6.47
CA ILE A 8 -36.45 2.06 6.78
C ILE A 8 -35.49 2.28 5.61
N LEU A 9 -35.92 2.05 4.37
CA LEU A 9 -35.11 2.30 3.17
C LEU A 9 -34.74 3.80 3.07
N GLY A 10 -35.68 4.71 3.36
CA GLY A 10 -35.41 6.15 3.40
C GLY A 10 -34.43 6.57 4.50
N LEU A 11 -34.43 5.89 5.65
CA LEU A 11 -33.45 6.11 6.72
C LEU A 11 -32.05 5.62 6.32
N LEU A 12 -31.95 4.41 5.76
CA LEU A 12 -30.68 3.85 5.28
C LEU A 12 -30.09 4.69 4.15
N ALA A 13 -30.91 5.11 3.19
CA ALA A 13 -30.45 5.96 2.08
C ALA A 13 -29.87 7.30 2.57
N ARG A 14 -30.51 7.93 3.57
CA ARG A 14 -29.99 9.15 4.20
C ARG A 14 -28.68 8.91 4.92
N ARG A 15 -28.56 7.81 5.67
CA ARG A 15 -27.33 7.49 6.40
C ARG A 15 -26.16 7.17 5.47
N ILE A 16 -26.42 6.44 4.38
CA ILE A 16 -25.43 6.16 3.34
C ILE A 16 -24.93 7.49 2.75
N ARG A 17 -25.85 8.40 2.38
CA ARG A 17 -25.46 9.70 1.83
C ARG A 17 -24.59 10.50 2.80
N GLN A 18 -25.02 10.62 4.05
CA GLN A 18 -24.26 11.34 5.07
C GLN A 18 -22.85 10.77 5.26
N LEU A 19 -22.71 9.44 5.35
CA LEU A 19 -21.41 8.81 5.51
C LEU A 19 -20.55 8.95 4.25
N SER A 20 -21.14 8.90 3.06
CA SER A 20 -20.43 9.16 1.81
C SER A 20 -19.88 10.59 1.77
N ASP A 21 -20.67 11.59 2.16
CA ASP A 21 -20.25 12.98 2.19
C ASP A 21 -19.12 13.19 3.21
N GLU A 22 -19.20 12.55 4.38
CA GLU A 22 -18.17 12.60 5.41
C GLU A 22 -16.87 11.91 4.98
N VAL A 23 -16.96 10.76 4.28
CA VAL A 23 -15.80 10.09 3.69
C VAL A 23 -15.12 11.00 2.66
N GLN A 24 -15.88 11.64 1.76
CA GLN A 24 -15.33 12.55 0.76
C GLN A 24 -14.62 13.77 1.39
N ASP A 25 -15.21 14.36 2.43
CA ASP A 25 -14.55 15.45 3.15
C ASP A 25 -13.25 14.98 3.83
N LEU A 26 -13.26 13.83 4.48
CA LEU A 26 -12.07 13.25 5.10
C LEU A 26 -10.98 12.92 4.07
N GLU A 27 -11.32 12.31 2.93
CA GLU A 27 -10.40 12.05 1.82
C GLU A 27 -9.76 13.36 1.32
N GLY A 28 -10.57 14.43 1.17
CA GLY A 28 -10.07 15.76 0.79
C GLY A 28 -9.17 16.41 1.85
N ARG A 29 -9.41 16.17 3.15
CA ARG A 29 -8.52 16.63 4.23
C ARG A 29 -7.21 15.86 4.26
N LEU A 30 -7.27 14.53 4.12
CA LEU A 30 -6.10 13.66 4.05
C LEU A 30 -5.22 14.01 2.86
N THR A 31 -5.81 14.25 1.69
CA THR A 31 -5.09 14.69 0.48
C THR A 31 -4.29 15.96 0.75
N ARG A 32 -4.93 17.00 1.31
CA ARG A 32 -4.26 18.26 1.66
C ARG A 32 -3.12 18.09 2.67
N LEU A 33 -3.25 17.15 3.62
CA LEU A 33 -2.17 16.85 4.57
C LEU A 33 -0.98 16.20 3.87
N VAL A 34 -1.21 15.24 2.97
CA VAL A 34 -0.13 14.61 2.21
C VAL A 34 0.57 15.62 1.30
N GLU A 35 -0.19 16.44 0.57
CA GLU A 35 0.36 17.50 -0.29
C GLU A 35 1.25 18.47 0.49
N ARG A 36 0.89 18.77 1.75
CA ARG A 36 1.67 19.67 2.61
C ARG A 36 2.96 19.03 3.14
N HIS A 37 2.90 17.77 3.55
CA HIS A 37 3.97 17.15 4.35
C HIS A 37 4.84 16.15 3.60
N ALA A 38 4.31 15.50 2.56
CA ALA A 38 5.03 14.53 1.75
C ALA A 38 4.55 14.53 0.28
N PRO A 39 4.56 15.69 -0.41
CA PRO A 39 4.08 15.79 -1.80
C PRO A 39 4.80 14.84 -2.76
N GLN A 40 6.08 14.55 -2.51
CA GLN A 40 6.90 13.62 -3.28
C GLN A 40 6.32 12.20 -3.33
N LEU A 41 5.48 11.80 -2.37
CA LEU A 41 4.79 10.51 -2.42
C LEU A 41 3.73 10.49 -3.52
N LEU A 42 3.06 11.61 -3.80
CA LEU A 42 1.99 11.69 -4.80
C LEU A 42 2.52 11.78 -6.24
N GLU A 43 3.81 12.09 -6.41
CA GLU A 43 4.50 12.07 -7.72
C GLU A 43 4.75 10.64 -8.22
N VAL A 44 4.68 9.66 -7.32
CA VAL A 44 5.00 8.28 -7.63
C VAL A 44 3.78 7.54 -8.16
N VAL A 45 3.94 6.90 -9.32
CA VAL A 45 2.87 6.11 -9.95
C VAL A 45 2.32 5.06 -8.99
N GLY A 46 1.01 5.10 -8.79
CA GLY A 46 0.27 4.16 -7.95
C GLY A 46 0.19 4.52 -6.47
N ILE A 47 0.90 5.56 -6.02
CA ILE A 47 0.68 6.14 -4.69
C ILE A 47 -0.38 7.23 -4.82
N GLY A 48 -1.44 7.13 -4.02
CA GLY A 48 -2.46 8.16 -3.88
C GLY A 48 -2.58 8.57 -2.41
N PRO A 49 -3.44 9.55 -2.09
CA PRO A 49 -3.57 10.09 -0.74
C PRO A 49 -3.75 9.02 0.34
N ASP A 50 -4.68 8.08 0.17
CA ASP A 50 -4.95 7.04 1.17
C ASP A 50 -3.77 6.09 1.38
N THR A 51 -3.10 5.69 0.30
CA THR A 51 -1.93 4.79 0.42
C THR A 51 -0.74 5.54 1.00
N ALA A 52 -0.55 6.81 0.66
CA ALA A 52 0.46 7.67 1.27
C ALA A 52 0.22 7.84 2.77
N VAL A 53 -1.00 8.23 3.20
CA VAL A 53 -1.37 8.37 4.61
C VAL A 53 -1.16 7.05 5.37
N THR A 54 -1.64 5.93 4.82
CA THR A 54 -1.45 4.61 5.46
C THR A 54 0.03 4.32 5.71
N LEU A 55 0.89 4.60 4.73
CA LEU A 55 2.33 4.37 4.83
C LEU A 55 2.99 5.33 5.83
N LEU A 56 2.60 6.62 5.83
CA LEU A 56 3.09 7.62 6.79
C LEU A 56 2.70 7.26 8.23
N ILE A 57 1.45 6.84 8.47
CA ILE A 57 0.99 6.36 9.78
C ILE A 57 1.80 5.13 10.21
N THR A 58 2.08 4.20 9.29
CA THR A 58 2.87 3.01 9.58
C THR A 58 4.29 3.37 10.01
N ILE A 59 4.91 4.36 9.36
CA ILE A 59 6.24 4.86 9.71
C ILE A 59 6.21 5.55 11.08
N GLY A 60 5.16 6.33 11.33
CA GLY A 60 4.97 7.14 12.52
C GLY A 60 5.84 8.40 12.52
N ASP A 61 5.74 9.17 13.61
CA ASP A 61 6.36 10.51 13.71
C ASP A 61 7.88 10.48 13.94
N ASN A 62 8.49 9.29 14.04
CA ASN A 62 9.92 9.13 14.27
C ASN A 62 10.55 8.24 13.16
N PRO A 63 10.64 8.75 11.92
CA PRO A 63 11.14 8.00 10.77
C PRO A 63 12.61 7.56 10.95
N GLU A 64 13.37 8.24 11.80
CA GLU A 64 14.77 7.88 12.12
C GLU A 64 14.91 6.52 12.81
N ARG A 65 13.85 6.03 13.45
CA ARG A 65 13.81 4.68 14.03
C ARG A 65 13.91 3.58 12.95
N LEU A 66 13.58 3.89 11.70
CA LEU A 66 13.75 2.97 10.58
C LEU A 66 15.21 3.02 10.07
N GLY A 67 16.08 2.25 10.72
CA GLY A 67 17.51 2.23 10.37
C GLY A 67 17.85 1.63 9.00
N SER A 68 16.90 0.98 8.31
CA SER A 68 17.15 0.40 6.98
C SER A 68 15.88 0.17 6.15
N GLU A 69 16.06 0.02 4.84
CA GLU A 69 15.01 -0.48 3.92
C GLU A 69 14.46 -1.84 4.38
N ALA A 70 15.32 -2.68 4.97
CA ALA A 70 14.95 -4.02 5.43
C ALA A 70 14.01 -3.97 6.63
N SER A 71 14.26 -3.08 7.59
CA SER A 71 13.36 -2.86 8.73
C SER A 71 12.03 -2.28 8.27
N PHE A 72 12.01 -1.33 7.33
CA PHE A 72 10.76 -0.79 6.81
C PHE A 72 9.93 -1.86 6.07
N ALA A 73 10.56 -2.65 5.22
CA ALA A 73 9.87 -3.73 4.54
C ALA A 73 9.40 -4.84 5.50
N ALA A 74 10.11 -5.09 6.61
CA ALA A 74 9.64 -5.97 7.66
C ALA A 74 8.40 -5.39 8.37
N LEU A 75 8.42 -4.10 8.69
CA LEU A 75 7.30 -3.36 9.25
C LEU A 75 6.07 -3.42 8.34
N CYS A 76 6.21 -3.26 7.03
CA CYS A 76 5.10 -3.40 6.08
C CYS A 76 4.73 -4.87 5.75
N GLY A 77 5.37 -5.86 6.37
CA GLY A 77 5.11 -7.28 6.11
C GLY A 77 5.48 -7.75 4.69
N VAL A 78 6.34 -7.01 4.00
CA VAL A 78 6.83 -7.35 2.65
C VAL A 78 8.27 -7.86 2.66
N SER A 79 8.89 -8.00 3.83
CA SER A 79 10.13 -8.75 3.99
C SER A 79 9.87 -10.25 3.73
N PRO A 80 10.71 -10.92 2.94
CA PRO A 80 10.56 -12.34 2.72
C PRO A 80 11.08 -13.13 3.93
N VAL A 81 10.24 -14.00 4.50
CA VAL A 81 10.63 -14.88 5.62
C VAL A 81 11.11 -16.21 5.06
N GLU A 82 12.31 -16.62 5.41
CA GLU A 82 12.84 -17.93 5.01
C GLU A 82 12.10 -19.06 5.72
N ARG A 83 11.71 -20.10 4.96
CA ARG A 83 11.22 -21.36 5.52
C ARG A 83 11.76 -22.50 4.67
N SER A 84 12.84 -23.10 5.12
CA SER A 84 13.41 -24.32 4.52
C SER A 84 12.90 -25.54 5.28
N SER A 85 12.41 -26.53 4.53
CA SER A 85 12.25 -27.91 5.01
C SER A 85 12.89 -28.83 3.97
N GLY A 86 14.13 -29.26 4.20
CA GLY A 86 14.91 -30.05 3.23
C GLY A 86 15.37 -29.25 1.99
N SER A 87 15.48 -29.92 0.83
CA SER A 87 16.11 -29.40 -0.41
C SER A 87 15.37 -28.26 -1.12
N ARG A 88 14.14 -27.91 -0.69
CA ARG A 88 13.37 -26.79 -1.26
C ARG A 88 13.45 -25.57 -0.35
N GLN A 89 14.15 -24.55 -0.83
CA GLN A 89 14.10 -23.20 -0.24
C GLN A 89 12.89 -22.45 -0.81
N TYR A 90 11.88 -22.18 0.03
CA TYR A 90 10.80 -21.27 -0.32
C TYR A 90 10.65 -20.18 0.73
N ARG A 91 10.28 -18.98 0.28
CA ARG A 91 10.07 -17.84 1.17
C ARG A 91 8.57 -17.64 1.41
N ARG A 92 8.17 -17.54 2.68
CA ARG A 92 6.79 -17.25 3.09
C ARG A 92 6.56 -15.74 3.23
N LEU A 93 5.28 -15.36 3.20
CA LEU A 93 4.81 -14.03 3.52
C LEU A 93 5.07 -13.75 5.01
N ASN A 94 5.63 -12.58 5.33
CA ASN A 94 5.70 -12.08 6.69
C ASN A 94 4.29 -11.70 7.17
N ARG A 95 3.80 -12.37 8.22
CA ARG A 95 2.48 -12.10 8.83
C ARG A 95 2.54 -11.14 10.02
N GLY A 96 3.73 -10.79 10.51
CA GLY A 96 3.94 -9.96 11.68
C GLY A 96 4.05 -8.46 11.40
N GLY A 97 4.04 -8.04 10.13
CA GLY A 97 4.02 -6.63 9.76
C GLY A 97 2.59 -6.03 9.70
N ASP A 98 2.54 -4.72 9.52
CA ASP A 98 1.32 -3.95 9.33
C ASP A 98 0.57 -4.41 8.06
N ARG A 99 -0.65 -4.90 8.26
CA ARG A 99 -1.51 -5.42 7.19
C ARG A 99 -2.07 -4.31 6.30
N GLN A 100 -2.32 -3.12 6.84
CA GLN A 100 -2.80 -1.97 6.07
C GLN A 100 -1.67 -1.45 5.17
N ALA A 101 -0.45 -1.31 5.69
CA ALA A 101 0.72 -0.98 4.89
C ALA A 101 0.97 -2.02 3.78
N ASN A 102 0.84 -3.31 4.11
CA ASN A 102 0.95 -4.39 3.15
C ASN A 102 -0.08 -4.29 2.02
N ALA A 103 -1.32 -3.92 2.37
CA ALA A 103 -2.41 -3.70 1.43
C ALA A 103 -2.17 -2.44 0.58
N ALA A 104 -1.68 -1.35 1.17
CA ALA A 104 -1.28 -0.14 0.44
C ALA A 104 -0.22 -0.44 -0.62
N LEU A 105 0.85 -1.15 -0.26
CA LEU A 105 1.88 -1.60 -1.21
C LEU A 105 1.30 -2.53 -2.29
N HIS A 106 0.30 -3.34 -1.96
CA HIS A 106 -0.37 -4.17 -2.97
C HIS A 106 -1.16 -3.31 -3.97
N ARG A 107 -1.92 -2.30 -3.51
CA ARG A 107 -2.66 -1.37 -4.37
C ARG A 107 -1.72 -0.61 -5.30
N ILE A 108 -0.60 -0.11 -4.77
CA ILE A 108 0.45 0.56 -5.56
C ILE A 108 0.91 -0.35 -6.71
N VAL A 109 1.27 -1.60 -6.41
CA VAL A 109 1.74 -2.56 -7.42
C VAL A 109 0.65 -2.91 -8.43
N GLN A 110 -0.61 -3.06 -8.00
CA GLN A 110 -1.71 -3.35 -8.91
C GLN A 110 -1.99 -2.19 -9.87
N THR A 111 -1.92 -0.95 -9.38
CA THR A 111 -2.01 0.24 -10.23
C THR A 111 -0.87 0.28 -11.23
N ARG A 112 0.38 0.08 -10.79
CA ARG A 112 1.55 0.04 -11.68
C ARG A 112 1.46 -1.05 -12.74
N LEU A 113 1.01 -2.26 -12.39
CA LEU A 113 0.79 -3.31 -13.38
C LEU A 113 -0.25 -2.93 -14.44
N ARG A 114 -1.16 -2.00 -14.14
CA ARG A 114 -2.17 -1.51 -15.09
C ARG A 114 -1.66 -0.36 -15.96
N VAL A 115 -0.83 0.54 -15.42
CA VAL A 115 -0.52 1.83 -16.08
C VAL A 115 0.96 2.19 -16.20
N ASP A 116 1.88 1.49 -15.52
CA ASP A 116 3.32 1.77 -15.54
C ASP A 116 4.05 0.79 -16.48
N PRO A 117 4.55 1.25 -17.64
CA PRO A 117 5.25 0.39 -18.61
C PRO A 117 6.45 -0.33 -17.99
N ARG A 118 7.22 0.33 -17.12
CA ARG A 118 8.41 -0.25 -16.49
C ARG A 118 8.06 -1.47 -15.63
N THR A 119 6.96 -1.37 -14.87
CA THR A 119 6.47 -2.48 -14.04
C THR A 119 5.87 -3.61 -14.90
N GLN A 120 5.20 -3.27 -16.01
CA GLN A 120 4.68 -4.25 -16.97
C GLN A 120 5.81 -5.04 -17.65
N GLU A 121 6.83 -4.36 -18.16
CA GLU A 121 8.03 -4.98 -18.75
C GLU A 121 8.74 -5.90 -17.75
N TYR A 122 8.91 -5.45 -16.50
CA TYR A 122 9.46 -6.29 -15.45
C TYR A 122 8.61 -7.55 -15.23
N TYR A 123 7.29 -7.39 -15.19
CA TYR A 123 6.36 -8.50 -15.00
C TYR A 123 6.47 -9.52 -16.14
N GLU A 124 6.46 -9.06 -17.38
CA GLU A 124 6.58 -9.91 -18.56
C GLU A 124 7.90 -10.66 -18.59
N ARG A 125 9.02 -9.95 -18.37
CA ARG A 125 10.34 -10.57 -18.34
C ARG A 125 10.43 -11.66 -17.28
N ARG A 126 9.97 -11.39 -16.06
CA ARG A 126 10.00 -12.40 -14.97
C ARG A 126 9.04 -13.56 -15.21
N SER A 127 7.93 -13.32 -15.91
CA SER A 127 7.01 -14.37 -16.34
C SER A 127 7.67 -15.30 -17.36
N LYS A 128 8.42 -14.75 -18.32
CA LYS A 128 9.22 -15.54 -19.29
C LYS A 128 10.33 -16.36 -18.61
N GLU A 129 10.88 -15.87 -17.50
CA GLU A 129 11.82 -16.61 -16.64
C GLU A 129 11.15 -17.68 -15.76
N GLY A 130 9.86 -17.98 -15.97
CA GLY A 130 9.12 -19.03 -15.26
C GLY A 130 8.70 -18.66 -13.83
N LYS A 131 8.73 -17.38 -13.44
CA LYS A 131 8.27 -16.95 -12.11
C LYS A 131 6.76 -16.87 -12.06
N THR A 132 6.20 -17.33 -10.94
CA THR A 132 4.76 -17.22 -10.70
C THR A 132 4.36 -15.76 -10.45
N ARG A 133 3.14 -15.39 -10.83
CA ARG A 133 2.57 -14.06 -10.53
C ARG A 133 2.76 -13.65 -9.07
N ARG A 134 2.58 -14.59 -8.13
CA ARG A 134 2.76 -14.34 -6.68
C ARG A 134 4.20 -13.97 -6.33
N GLU A 135 5.20 -14.62 -6.93
CA GLU A 135 6.62 -14.27 -6.69
C GLU A 135 6.97 -12.91 -7.28
N ILE A 136 6.47 -12.60 -8.46
CA ILE A 136 6.71 -11.32 -9.13
C ILE A 136 6.10 -10.18 -8.31
N VAL A 137 4.83 -10.29 -7.92
CA VAL A 137 4.14 -9.29 -7.10
C VAL A 137 4.84 -9.10 -5.75
N ARG A 138 5.34 -10.16 -5.11
CA ARG A 138 6.13 -10.02 -3.87
C ARG A 138 7.40 -9.19 -4.07
N ARG A 139 8.12 -9.39 -5.19
CA ARG A 139 9.31 -8.59 -5.53
C ARG A 139 8.94 -7.13 -5.81
N LEU A 140 7.89 -6.90 -6.59
CA LEU A 140 7.39 -5.55 -6.88
C LEU A 140 6.98 -4.82 -5.61
N LYS A 141 6.30 -5.48 -4.67
CA LYS A 141 5.95 -4.89 -3.37
C LYS A 141 7.18 -4.54 -2.53
N ARG A 142 8.23 -5.37 -2.60
CA ARG A 142 9.52 -5.05 -1.95
C ARG A 142 10.19 -3.83 -2.59
N TYR A 143 10.12 -3.68 -3.91
CA TYR A 143 10.64 -2.49 -4.60
C TYR A 143 9.84 -1.23 -4.26
N ALA A 144 8.51 -1.32 -4.24
CA ALA A 144 7.65 -0.21 -3.82
C ALA A 144 7.95 0.21 -2.37
N ALA A 145 8.15 -0.75 -1.45
CA ALA A 145 8.55 -0.43 -0.08
C ALA A 145 9.90 0.28 -0.01
N ARG A 146 10.88 -0.16 -0.81
CA ARG A 146 12.19 0.51 -0.87
C ARG A 146 12.07 1.93 -1.39
N GLU A 147 11.33 2.15 -2.46
CA GLU A 147 11.10 3.48 -3.03
C GLU A 147 10.44 4.42 -2.01
N VAL A 148 9.38 3.96 -1.34
CA VAL A 148 8.72 4.72 -0.28
C VAL A 148 9.71 5.06 0.86
N PHE A 149 10.53 4.11 1.29
CA PHE A 149 11.53 4.33 2.33
C PHE A 149 12.49 5.49 2.01
N HIS A 150 12.92 5.63 0.75
CA HIS A 150 13.80 6.72 0.34
C HIS A 150 13.09 8.07 0.21
N LEU A 151 11.78 8.07 -0.05
CA LEU A 151 10.99 9.31 -0.18
C LEU A 151 10.62 9.93 1.16
N VAL A 152 10.47 9.09 2.19
CA VAL A 152 10.01 9.50 3.54
C VAL A 152 11.15 9.73 4.53
N ARG A 153 12.37 9.25 4.23
CA ARG A 153 13.53 9.51 5.08
C ARG A 153 14.18 10.83 4.64
N PRO A 154 14.42 11.79 5.55
CA PRO A 154 15.17 12.99 5.20
C PRO A 154 16.56 12.60 4.70
N VAL A 155 16.99 13.22 3.59
CA VAL A 155 18.37 13.12 3.11
C VAL A 155 19.26 13.66 4.22
N GLN A 156 20.04 12.79 4.87
CA GLN A 156 21.08 13.23 5.79
C GLN A 156 22.05 14.11 4.99
N SER A 157 22.03 15.42 5.29
CA SER A 157 23.01 16.39 4.82
C SER A 157 24.18 16.43 5.80
#